data_AF-A0A3S0R1U1-F1
#
_entry.id   AF-A0A3S0R1U1-F1
#
_cell.length_a   1.000
_cell.length_b   1.000
_cell.length_c   1.000
_cell.angle_alpha   90.00
_cell.angle_beta   90.00
_cell.angle_gamma   90.00
#
_symmetry.space_group_name_H-M   'P 1'
#
loop_
_entity.id
_entity.type
_entity.pdbx_description
1 polymer ?
#
loop_
_entity_poly.entity_id
_entity_poly.type
_entity_poly.pdbx_seq_one_letter_code
_entity_poly.pdbx_strand_id
1 'polypeptide(L)'
;MQSLAKVVESSPALQNQATLEGVADLIEKISPLLQGRRLHNIVDLLAAVSDVIEMTDDAMVQKLMTLYEESIGGVWTITNALQYASVQAGEGEVPPTLWKSIRRLNNDENARRGLDTAINLMAELGRQSKISGQPIPED
;
A
#
# COMPACT_ATOMS: atom_id res chain seq x y z
N MET A 1 32.63 -13.34 -19.61
CA MET A 1 31.45 -14.14 -19.23
C MET A 1 31.92 -15.56 -18.97
N GLN A 2 31.93 -16.02 -17.72
CA GLN A 2 32.21 -17.43 -17.43
C GLN A 2 31.03 -18.25 -17.98
N SER A 3 31.29 -19.36 -18.68
CA SER A 3 30.21 -20.22 -19.15
C SER A 3 29.53 -20.87 -17.95
N LEU A 4 28.21 -21.06 -18.02
CA LEU A 4 27.43 -21.79 -17.01
C LEU A 4 28.04 -23.17 -16.71
N ALA A 5 28.65 -23.80 -17.72
CA ALA A 5 29.40 -25.05 -17.56
C ALA A 5 30.54 -24.95 -16.54
N LYS A 6 31.32 -23.86 -16.53
CA LYS A 6 32.39 -23.65 -15.52
C LYS A 6 31.84 -23.41 -14.12
N VAL A 7 30.69 -22.75 -13.99
CA VAL A 7 30.06 -22.49 -12.68
C VAL A 7 29.53 -23.79 -12.07
N VAL A 8 28.93 -24.66 -12.88
CA VAL A 8 28.46 -25.99 -12.46
C VAL A 8 29.63 -26.90 -12.07
N GLU A 9 30.73 -26.86 -12.82
CA GLU A 9 31.92 -27.69 -12.55
C GLU A 9 32.68 -27.24 -11.29
N SER A 10 32.69 -25.93 -11.01
CA SER A 10 33.40 -25.33 -9.86
C SER A 10 32.63 -25.35 -8.53
N SER A 11 31.33 -25.68 -8.53
CA SER A 11 30.49 -25.59 -7.33
C SER A 11 30.02 -26.96 -6.86
N PRO A 12 30.53 -27.48 -5.73
CA PRO A 12 30.18 -28.80 -5.20
C PRO A 12 28.67 -28.97 -4.93
N ALA A 13 27.98 -27.88 -4.58
CA ALA A 13 26.55 -27.87 -4.31
C ALA A 13 25.70 -28.13 -5.57
N LEU A 14 26.21 -27.77 -6.76
CA LEU A 14 25.56 -27.98 -8.06
C LEU A 14 25.85 -29.36 -8.66
N GLN A 15 26.61 -30.23 -7.97
CA GLN A 15 26.84 -31.61 -8.39
C GLN A 15 25.75 -32.56 -7.87
N ASN A 16 24.95 -32.13 -6.90
CA ASN A 16 23.80 -32.87 -6.42
C ASN A 16 22.63 -32.71 -7.39
N GLN A 17 22.08 -33.84 -7.85
CA GLN A 17 21.00 -33.87 -8.84
C GLN A 17 19.72 -33.19 -8.35
N ALA A 18 19.41 -33.26 -7.05
CA ALA A 18 18.27 -32.54 -6.46
C ALA A 18 18.46 -31.02 -6.48
N THR A 19 19.69 -30.54 -6.28
CA THR A 19 20.02 -29.11 -6.37
C THR A 19 19.93 -28.61 -7.81
N LEU A 20 20.39 -29.41 -8.78
CA LEU A 20 20.28 -29.09 -10.20
C LEU A 20 18.82 -28.97 -10.66
N GLU A 21 17.97 -29.87 -10.20
CA GLU A 21 16.54 -29.85 -10.49
C GLU A 21 15.85 -28.63 -9.87
N GLY A 22 16.16 -28.30 -8.60
CA GLY A 22 15.65 -27.09 -7.95
C GLY A 22 16.13 -25.78 -8.60
N VAL A 23 17.38 -25.74 -9.06
CA VAL A 23 17.92 -24.58 -9.80
C VAL A 23 17.26 -24.47 -11.18
N ALA A 24 17.00 -25.58 -11.87
CA ALA A 24 16.30 -25.58 -13.15
C ALA A 24 14.86 -25.05 -12.99
N ASP A 25 14.12 -25.52 -11.98
CA ASP A 25 12.76 -25.03 -11.67
C ASP A 25 12.75 -23.53 -11.30
N LEU A 26 13.75 -23.07 -10.51
CA LEU A 26 13.89 -21.65 -10.21
C LEU A 26 14.18 -20.82 -11.46
N ILE A 27 15.11 -21.28 -12.32
CA ILE A 27 15.45 -20.63 -13.59
C ILE A 27 14.22 -20.55 -14.50
N GLU A 28 13.39 -21.59 -14.56
CA GLU A 28 12.15 -21.59 -15.33
C GLU A 28 11.18 -20.49 -14.84
N LYS A 29 11.01 -20.36 -13.53
CA LYS A 29 10.14 -19.34 -12.90
C LYS A 29 10.63 -17.90 -13.11
N ILE A 30 11.95 -17.68 -13.07
CA ILE A 30 12.53 -16.34 -13.27
C ILE A 30 12.83 -16.02 -14.74
N SER A 31 12.81 -17.02 -15.63
CA SER A 31 13.04 -16.89 -17.07
C SER A 31 12.25 -15.74 -17.72
N PRO A 32 10.93 -15.57 -17.50
CA PRO A 32 10.21 -14.41 -18.07
C PRO A 32 10.74 -13.05 -17.57
N LEU A 33 11.23 -12.97 -16.33
CA LEU A 33 11.80 -11.75 -15.76
C LEU A 33 13.22 -11.47 -16.27
N LEU A 34 14.00 -12.53 -16.50
CA LEU A 34 15.32 -12.49 -17.13
C LEU A 34 15.21 -12.07 -18.60
N GLN A 35 14.31 -12.70 -19.37
CA GLN A 35 14.05 -12.37 -20.77
C GLN A 35 13.55 -10.93 -20.92
N GLY A 36 12.68 -10.48 -20.00
CA GLY A 36 12.20 -9.11 -19.95
C GLY A 36 13.23 -8.09 -19.43
N ARG A 37 14.48 -8.51 -19.18
CA ARG A 37 15.58 -7.71 -18.59
C ARG A 37 15.16 -6.92 -17.34
N ARG A 38 14.13 -7.35 -16.61
CA ARG A 38 13.54 -6.62 -15.47
C ARG A 38 13.89 -7.22 -14.12
N LEU A 39 14.57 -8.37 -14.12
CA LEU A 39 15.01 -9.01 -12.87
C LEU A 39 15.89 -8.08 -12.03
N HIS A 40 16.77 -7.30 -12.65
CA HIS A 40 17.64 -6.36 -11.92
C HIS A 40 16.83 -5.35 -11.08
N ASN A 41 15.75 -4.77 -11.63
CA ASN A 41 14.88 -3.87 -10.86
C ASN A 41 14.24 -4.55 -9.64
N ILE A 42 13.89 -5.84 -9.76
CA ILE A 42 13.34 -6.60 -8.62
C ILE A 42 14.43 -6.82 -7.58
N VAL A 43 15.64 -7.16 -8.01
CA VAL A 43 16.80 -7.32 -7.12
C VAL A 43 17.13 -5.99 -6.43
N ASP A 44 17.12 -4.86 -7.16
CA ASP A 44 17.37 -3.53 -6.60
C ASP A 44 16.30 -3.13 -5.57
N LEU A 45 15.03 -3.45 -5.85
CA LEU A 45 13.94 -3.24 -4.89
C LEU A 45 14.09 -4.11 -3.65
N LEU A 46 14.44 -5.39 -3.82
CA LEU A 46 14.69 -6.29 -2.69
C LEU A 46 15.91 -5.85 -1.88
N ALA A 47 16.95 -5.33 -2.53
CA ALA A 47 18.11 -4.76 -1.86
C ALA A 47 17.72 -3.52 -1.05
N ALA A 48 16.99 -2.57 -1.64
CA ALA A 48 16.51 -1.39 -0.93
C ALA A 48 15.60 -1.74 0.25
N VAL A 49 14.72 -2.75 0.10
CA VAL A 49 13.89 -3.26 1.21
C VAL A 49 14.75 -3.95 2.26
N SER A 50 15.78 -4.69 1.86
CA SER A 50 16.72 -5.33 2.78
C SER A 50 17.48 -4.29 3.60
N ASP A 51 17.97 -3.22 2.98
CA ASP A 51 18.66 -2.11 3.66
C ASP A 51 17.73 -1.45 4.69
N VAL A 52 16.46 -1.27 4.34
CA VAL A 52 15.44 -0.75 5.28
C VAL A 52 15.24 -1.71 6.44
N ILE A 53 15.09 -3.01 6.19
CA ILE A 53 14.92 -4.03 7.24
C ILE A 53 16.15 -4.07 8.16
N GLU A 54 17.35 -3.97 7.61
CA GLU A 54 18.60 -3.96 8.38
C GLU A 54 18.71 -2.71 9.29
N MET A 55 18.19 -1.57 8.85
CA MET A 55 18.09 -0.35 9.67
C MET A 55 16.86 -0.29 10.59
N THR A 56 15.90 -1.21 10.43
CA THR A 56 14.66 -1.21 11.21
C THR A 56 14.93 -1.82 12.58
N ASP A 57 14.77 -1.03 13.64
CA ASP A 57 14.75 -1.52 15.01
C ASP A 57 13.36 -2.07 15.41
N ASP A 58 13.28 -2.80 16.51
CA ASP A 58 12.03 -3.37 17.01
C ASP A 58 10.93 -2.31 17.19
N ALA A 59 11.32 -1.09 17.59
CA ALA A 59 10.39 0.03 17.77
C ALA A 59 9.80 0.52 16.44
N MET A 60 10.58 0.53 15.37
CA MET A 60 10.13 0.89 14.02
C MET A 60 9.26 -0.21 13.41
N VAL A 61 9.57 -1.49 13.64
CA VAL A 61 8.67 -2.61 13.26
C VAL A 61 7.30 -2.42 13.92
N GLN A 62 7.27 -2.14 15.22
CA GLN A 62 6.01 -1.95 15.93
C GLN A 62 5.19 -0.78 15.38
N LYS A 63 5.85 0.34 15.03
CA LYS A 63 5.18 1.49 14.38
C LYS A 63 4.63 1.16 13.00
N LEU A 64 5.37 0.40 12.19
CA LEU A 64 4.90 -0.02 10.86
C LEU A 64 3.70 -0.95 10.98
N MET A 65 3.70 -1.85 11.95
CA MET A 65 2.56 -2.73 12.24
C MET A 65 1.35 -1.94 12.72
N THR A 66 1.54 -0.98 13.63
CA THR A 66 0.45 -0.07 14.05
C THR A 66 -0.09 0.74 12.88
N LEU A 67 0.78 1.31 12.04
CA LEU A 67 0.37 2.05 10.85
C LEU A 67 -0.38 1.16 9.85
N TYR A 68 0.07 -0.08 9.66
CA TYR A 68 -0.60 -1.06 8.83
C TYR A 68 -1.99 -1.42 9.38
N GLU A 69 -2.10 -1.68 10.68
CA GLU A 69 -3.37 -1.97 11.34
C GLU A 69 -4.34 -0.79 11.28
N GLU A 70 -3.87 0.42 11.56
CA GLU A 70 -4.67 1.64 11.49
C GLU A 70 -5.12 1.96 10.05
N SER A 71 -4.24 1.80 9.07
CA SER A 71 -4.58 2.07 7.66
C SER A 71 -5.58 1.06 7.12
N ILE A 72 -5.37 -0.24 7.34
CA ILE A 72 -6.32 -1.26 6.91
C ILE A 72 -7.64 -1.14 7.67
N GLY A 73 -7.61 -0.90 8.98
CA GLY A 73 -8.81 -0.68 9.79
C GLY A 73 -9.60 0.54 9.34
N GLY A 74 -8.91 1.64 9.01
CA GLY A 74 -9.52 2.85 8.46
C GLY A 74 -10.16 2.61 7.08
N VAL A 75 -9.42 2.00 6.15
CA VAL A 75 -9.91 1.67 4.80
C VAL A 75 -11.09 0.70 4.86
N TRP A 76 -11.05 -0.29 5.75
CA TRP A 76 -12.13 -1.26 5.95
C TRP A 76 -13.41 -0.57 6.45
N THR A 77 -13.29 0.30 7.45
CA THR A 77 -14.41 1.09 7.97
C THR A 77 -15.05 1.96 6.88
N ILE A 78 -14.23 2.67 6.09
CA ILE A 78 -14.71 3.49 4.97
C ILE A 78 -15.42 2.62 3.94
N THR A 79 -14.84 1.47 3.57
CA THR A 79 -15.40 0.56 2.57
C THR A 79 -16.75 -0.01 3.03
N ASN A 80 -16.87 -0.40 4.29
CA ASN A 80 -18.15 -0.88 4.84
C ASN A 80 -19.20 0.23 4.89
N ALA A 81 -18.81 1.45 5.25
CA ALA A 81 -19.71 2.60 5.21
C ALA A 81 -20.20 2.90 3.79
N LEU A 82 -19.32 2.79 2.79
CA LEU A 82 -19.68 2.93 1.37
C LEU A 82 -20.63 1.82 0.91
N GLN A 83 -20.34 0.57 1.26
CA GLN A 83 -21.23 -0.55 0.94
C GLN A 83 -22.61 -0.35 1.57
N TYR A 84 -22.67 -0.01 2.86
CA TYR A 84 -23.93 0.27 3.56
C TYR A 84 -24.71 1.42 2.89
N ALA A 85 -24.03 2.52 2.56
CA ALA A 85 -24.65 3.65 1.86
C ALA A 85 -25.16 3.27 0.47
N SER A 86 -24.44 2.41 -0.26
CA SER A 86 -24.84 1.94 -1.59
C SER A 86 -26.08 1.04 -1.54
N VAL A 87 -26.16 0.15 -0.55
CA VAL A 87 -27.34 -0.70 -0.33
C VAL A 87 -28.55 0.17 0.01
N GLN A 88 -28.38 1.12 0.94
CA GLN A 88 -29.46 2.01 1.34
C GLN A 88 -29.91 2.97 0.21
N ALA A 89 -29.03 3.28 -0.74
CA ALA A 89 -29.38 4.03 -1.95
C ALA A 89 -30.15 3.18 -2.97
N GLY A 90 -29.90 1.86 -3.01
CA GLY A 90 -30.55 0.91 -3.91
C GLY A 90 -31.92 0.39 -3.43
N GLU A 91 -32.26 0.56 -2.15
CA GLU A 91 -33.54 0.12 -1.56
C GLU A 91 -34.76 0.98 -1.99
N GLY A 92 -34.56 2.10 -2.69
CA GLY A 92 -35.64 2.95 -3.19
C GLY A 92 -35.99 2.68 -4.66
N GLU A 93 -37.26 2.41 -4.98
CA GLU A 93 -37.75 2.22 -6.36
C GLU A 93 -37.52 3.42 -7.30
N VAL A 94 -37.32 4.63 -6.75
CA VAL A 94 -37.05 5.86 -7.53
C VAL A 94 -35.98 6.72 -6.82
N PRO A 95 -34.90 7.14 -7.51
CA PRO A 95 -33.88 8.00 -6.93
C PRO A 95 -34.50 9.33 -6.47
N PRO A 96 -34.20 9.82 -5.25
CA PRO A 96 -34.68 11.11 -4.79
C PRO A 96 -34.13 12.24 -5.67
N THR A 97 -34.95 13.26 -5.94
CA THR A 97 -34.52 14.49 -6.60
C THR A 97 -33.39 15.16 -5.81
N LEU A 98 -32.45 15.83 -6.49
CA LEU A 98 -31.32 16.54 -5.87
C LEU A 98 -31.72 17.40 -4.66
N TRP A 99 -32.83 18.14 -4.77
CA TRP A 99 -33.37 18.95 -3.68
C TRP A 99 -33.77 18.13 -2.44
N LYS A 100 -34.37 16.95 -2.64
CA LYS A 100 -34.78 16.04 -1.57
C LYS A 100 -33.56 15.43 -0.87
N SER A 101 -32.50 15.14 -1.63
CA SER A 101 -31.23 14.65 -1.08
C SER A 101 -30.52 15.70 -0.22
N ILE A 102 -30.45 16.95 -0.69
CA ILE A 102 -29.89 18.07 0.10
C ILE A 102 -30.72 18.33 1.37
N ARG A 103 -32.05 18.31 1.24
CA ARG A 103 -32.94 18.45 2.41
C ARG A 103 -32.77 17.31 3.41
N ARG A 104 -32.59 16.06 2.94
CA ARG A 104 -32.33 14.91 3.82
C ARG A 104 -30.99 15.06 4.54
N LEU A 105 -29.94 15.45 3.83
CA LEU A 105 -28.61 15.72 4.40
C LEU A 105 -28.68 16.76 5.54
N ASN A 106 -29.46 17.83 5.36
CA ASN A 106 -29.58 18.88 6.37
C ASN A 106 -30.48 18.50 7.57
N ASN A 107 -31.42 17.57 7.39
CA ASN A 107 -32.29 17.13 8.49
C ASN A 107 -31.71 15.95 9.27
N ASP A 108 -30.79 15.19 8.68
CA ASP A 108 -30.11 14.07 9.34
C ASP A 108 -29.00 14.59 10.27
N GLU A 109 -29.06 14.21 11.55
CA GLU A 109 -28.06 14.60 12.55
C GLU A 109 -26.68 13.98 12.27
N ASN A 110 -26.64 12.71 11.86
CA ASN A 110 -25.38 12.01 11.61
C ASN A 110 -24.70 12.57 10.35
N ALA A 111 -25.48 12.91 9.33
CA ALA A 111 -24.96 13.55 8.12
C ALA A 111 -24.33 14.92 8.41
N ARG A 112 -24.96 15.73 9.28
CA ARG A 112 -24.42 17.03 9.70
C ARG A 112 -23.13 16.88 10.51
N ARG A 113 -23.09 15.93 11.47
CA ARG A 113 -21.87 15.63 12.24
C ARG A 113 -20.73 15.14 11.34
N GLY A 114 -21.03 14.30 10.37
CA GLY A 114 -20.05 13.83 9.38
C GLY A 114 -19.49 14.96 8.52
N LEU A 115 -20.36 15.87 8.04
CA LEU A 115 -19.97 17.04 7.26
C LEU A 115 -19.12 18.02 8.09
N ASP A 116 -19.47 18.27 9.34
CA ASP A 116 -18.67 19.08 10.26
C ASP A 116 -17.28 18.46 10.50
N THR A 117 -17.22 17.14 10.70
CA THR A 117 -15.95 16.41 10.83
C THR A 117 -15.08 16.57 9.58
N ALA A 118 -15.65 16.45 8.39
CA ALA A 118 -14.93 16.63 7.13
C ALA A 118 -14.39 18.07 6.97
N ILE A 119 -15.18 19.08 7.33
CA ILE A 119 -14.77 20.49 7.32
C ILE A 119 -13.59 20.71 8.28
N ASN A 120 -13.70 20.20 9.51
CA ASN A 120 -12.65 20.35 10.52
C ASN A 120 -11.35 19.64 10.11
N LEU A 121 -11.44 18.46 9.49
CA LEU A 121 -10.28 17.76 8.92
C LEU A 121 -9.61 18.59 7.82
N MET A 122 -10.39 19.13 6.88
CA MET A 122 -9.85 19.97 5.80
C MET A 122 -9.20 21.25 6.33
N ALA A 123 -9.79 21.87 7.35
CA ALA A 123 -9.23 23.06 7.99
C ALA A 123 -7.86 22.74 8.63
N GLU A 124 -7.74 21.59 9.30
CA GLU A 124 -6.51 21.16 9.93
C GLU A 124 -5.42 20.79 8.91
N LEU A 125 -5.77 20.09 7.83
CA LEU A 125 -4.84 19.82 6.72
C LEU A 125 -4.33 21.11 6.07
N GLY A 126 -5.22 22.10 5.87
CA GLY A 126 -4.83 23.42 5.38
C GLY A 126 -3.89 24.15 6.34
N ARG A 127 -4.14 24.04 7.65
CA ARG A 127 -3.27 24.61 8.69
C ARG A 127 -1.88 23.99 8.67
N GLN A 128 -1.78 22.66 8.56
CA GLN A 128 -0.50 21.95 8.51
C GLN A 128 0.26 22.27 7.22
N SER A 129 -0.41 22.29 6.07
CA SER A 129 0.20 22.68 4.79
C SER A 129 0.78 24.11 4.84
N LYS A 130 0.09 25.04 5.51
CA LYS A 130 0.58 26.40 5.71
C LYS A 130 1.83 26.45 6.60
N ILE A 131 1.90 25.63 7.65
CA ILE A 131 3.03 25.57 8.58
C ILE A 131 4.27 24.98 7.90
N SER A 132 4.11 23.86 7.18
CA SER A 132 5.22 23.23 6.44
C SER A 132 5.76 24.08 5.29
N GLY A 133 5.00 25.07 4.82
CA GLY A 133 5.41 26.04 3.79
C GLY A 133 6.00 27.34 4.32
N GLN A 134 6.16 27.51 5.64
CA GLN A 134 6.84 28.70 6.19
C GLN A 134 8.36 28.57 6.03
N PRO A 135 9.06 29.60 5.50
CA PRO A 135 10.51 29.61 5.48
C PRO A 135 11.02 29.55 6.92
N ILE A 136 11.98 28.66 7.18
CA ILE A 136 12.66 28.55 8.47
C ILE A 136 13.27 29.92 8.77
N PRO A 137 12.98 30.55 9.93
CA PRO A 137 13.68 31.76 10.34
C PRO A 137 15.16 31.39 10.49
N GLU A 138 16.02 32.00 9.67
CA GLU A 138 17.46 31.99 9.86
C GLU A 138 17.77 32.90 11.05
N ASP A 139 17.88 32.31 12.25
CA ASP A 139 18.55 32.90 13.40
C ASP A 139 19.97 32.34 13.53
#